data_AF-A0A654GDH9-F1
#
_entry.id   AF-A0A654GDH9-F1
#
_cell.length_a   1.000
_cell.length_b   1.000
_cell.length_c   1.000
_cell.angle_alpha   90.00
_cell.angle_beta   90.00
_cell.angle_gamma   90.00
#
_symmetry.space_group_name_H-M   'P 1'
#
loop_
_entity.id
_entity.type
_entity.pdbx_description
1 polymer ?
#
loop_
_entity_poly.entity_id
_entity_poly.type
_entity_poly.pdbx_seq_one_letter_code
_entity_poly.pdbx_strand_id
1 'polypeptide(L)'
;MECSLSSILLLLVLCFTHPIPSLTFEPLISSLDLHEEESCPYTVIVTTSCFSPDWSRDQVTIALGDADDNQVVAPRLDKPLSGGGGFEKCSSDTFQVKGKCLNTICSVYIYRSGTDGWIPETVEIYKEGSKSVKFDFNKNVPENIWYGNNYCNNTDLPPPSPDFPPFSPSIPPPSPPYFPPEPPSIPPPPPPSPPSAASGRGSGQSLVVAFAAFVFAFAAVVV
;
A
#
# COMPACT_ATOMS: atom_id res chain seq x y z
N MET A 1 -13.07 -66.03 16.99
CA MET A 1 -11.94 -65.39 16.32
C MET A 1 -11.13 -66.51 15.69
N GLU A 2 -11.54 -66.95 14.51
CA GLU A 2 -10.91 -68.02 13.74
C GLU A 2 -11.02 -67.57 12.28
N CYS A 3 -10.11 -66.70 11.85
CA CYS A 3 -10.02 -66.29 10.45
C CYS A 3 -9.40 -67.45 9.68
N SER A 4 -10.26 -68.28 9.08
CA SER A 4 -9.88 -69.46 8.31
C SER A 4 -8.87 -69.09 7.21
N LEU A 5 -7.69 -69.71 7.28
CA LEU A 5 -6.56 -69.60 6.32
C LEU A 5 -6.99 -69.78 4.85
N SER A 6 -8.14 -70.40 4.61
CA SER A 6 -8.74 -70.58 3.29
C SER A 6 -9.09 -69.25 2.59
N SER A 7 -9.44 -68.20 3.35
CA SER A 7 -9.82 -66.91 2.76
C SER A 7 -8.59 -66.12 2.28
N ILE A 8 -7.48 -66.21 3.01
CA ILE A 8 -6.21 -65.54 2.68
C ILE A 8 -5.57 -66.20 1.45
N LEU A 9 -5.64 -67.53 1.35
CA LEU A 9 -5.11 -68.25 0.20
C LEU A 9 -5.90 -67.94 -1.09
N LEU A 10 -7.23 -67.76 -0.99
CA LEU A 10 -8.08 -67.37 -2.12
C LEU A 10 -7.75 -65.95 -2.62
N LEU A 11 -7.52 -65.00 -1.70
CA LEU A 11 -7.12 -63.63 -2.04
C LEU A 11 -5.77 -63.55 -2.74
N LEU A 12 -4.79 -64.36 -2.32
CA LEU A 12 -3.47 -64.39 -2.95
C LEU A 12 -3.53 -64.96 -4.37
N VAL A 13 -4.29 -66.03 -4.61
CA VAL A 13 -4.42 -66.64 -5.95
C VAL A 13 -5.10 -65.68 -6.93
N LEU A 14 -6.08 -64.89 -6.47
CA LEU A 14 -6.69 -63.84 -7.29
C LEU A 14 -5.72 -62.71 -7.65
N CYS A 15 -4.64 -62.45 -6.90
CA CYS A 15 -3.65 -61.45 -7.31
C CYS A 15 -2.72 -61.92 -8.45
N PHE A 16 -2.53 -63.23 -8.65
CA PHE A 16 -1.58 -63.75 -9.64
C PHE A 16 -2.20 -64.08 -11.00
N THR A 17 -3.53 -64.20 -11.10
CA THR A 17 -4.20 -64.57 -12.37
C THR A 17 -4.72 -63.39 -13.17
N HIS A 18 -4.59 -62.15 -12.66
CA HIS A 18 -5.01 -60.95 -13.37
C HIS A 18 -3.75 -60.19 -13.77
N PRO A 19 -3.50 -59.95 -15.07
CA PRO A 19 -2.39 -59.09 -15.46
C PRO A 19 -2.63 -57.73 -14.80
N ILE A 20 -1.67 -57.28 -13.99
CA ILE A 20 -1.68 -55.93 -13.44
C ILE A 20 -1.78 -54.99 -14.66
N PRO A 21 -2.88 -54.25 -14.85
CA PRO A 21 -2.93 -53.27 -15.92
C PRO A 21 -1.81 -52.28 -15.59
N SER A 22 -0.81 -52.20 -16.47
CA SER A 22 0.25 -51.22 -16.40
C SER A 22 -0.40 -49.86 -16.15
N LEU A 23 -0.17 -49.30 -14.96
CA LEU A 23 -0.54 -47.94 -14.62
C LEU A 23 0.30 -47.03 -15.52
N THR A 24 -0.19 -46.76 -16.72
CA THR A 24 0.14 -45.53 -17.43
C THR A 24 -0.21 -44.42 -16.46
N PHE A 25 0.83 -43.79 -15.91
CA PHE A 25 0.73 -42.61 -15.09
C PHE A 25 0.19 -41.49 -16.00
N GLU A 26 -1.12 -41.45 -16.19
CA GLU A 26 -1.76 -40.20 -16.58
C GLU A 26 -1.57 -39.26 -15.40
N PRO A 27 -0.95 -38.10 -15.61
CA PRO A 27 -0.83 -37.14 -14.54
C PRO A 27 -2.26 -36.69 -14.25
N LEU A 28 -2.82 -37.10 -13.12
CA LEU A 28 -3.95 -36.42 -12.51
C LEU A 28 -3.44 -35.05 -12.06
N ILE A 29 -3.21 -34.16 -13.03
CA ILE A 29 -3.30 -32.73 -12.79
C ILE A 29 -4.79 -32.55 -12.52
N SER A 30 -5.16 -32.79 -11.26
CA SER A 30 -6.31 -32.11 -10.69
C SER A 30 -6.08 -30.66 -11.07
N SER A 31 -6.88 -30.16 -12.00
CA SER A 31 -6.96 -28.75 -12.30
C SER A 31 -7.22 -28.07 -10.97
N LEU A 32 -6.13 -27.69 -10.30
CA LEU A 32 -6.15 -26.62 -9.34
C LEU A 32 -6.59 -25.48 -10.22
N ASP A 33 -7.88 -25.22 -10.15
CA ASP A 33 -8.47 -24.03 -10.68
C ASP A 33 -7.95 -22.91 -9.79
N LEU A 34 -6.66 -22.59 -9.95
CA LEU A 34 -6.22 -21.22 -9.89
C LEU A 34 -6.87 -20.55 -11.10
N HIS A 35 -8.20 -20.38 -11.03
CA HIS A 35 -8.78 -19.12 -11.44
C HIS A 35 -8.03 -18.09 -10.60
N GLU A 36 -6.89 -17.64 -11.11
CA GLU A 36 -6.39 -16.32 -10.83
C GLU A 36 -7.59 -15.43 -11.14
N GLU A 37 -8.38 -15.09 -10.12
CA GLU A 37 -9.54 -14.22 -10.26
C GLU A 37 -9.03 -13.03 -11.07
N GLU A 38 -9.56 -12.83 -12.27
CA GLU A 38 -9.04 -11.80 -13.15
C GLU A 38 -9.08 -10.46 -12.39
N SER A 39 -7.90 -9.99 -11.99
CA SER A 39 -7.76 -8.79 -11.18
C SER A 39 -7.67 -7.61 -12.12
N CYS A 40 -8.71 -6.78 -12.13
CA CYS A 40 -8.72 -5.56 -12.91
C CYS A 40 -7.99 -4.42 -12.19
N PRO A 41 -7.12 -3.68 -12.89
CA PRO A 41 -6.61 -2.42 -12.39
C PRO A 41 -7.66 -1.31 -12.54
N TYR A 42 -7.80 -0.51 -11.49
CA TYR A 42 -8.63 0.68 -11.43
C TYR A 42 -7.75 1.87 -11.09
N THR A 43 -7.96 2.96 -11.82
CA THR A 43 -7.40 4.26 -11.44
C THR A 43 -8.48 5.06 -10.75
N VAL A 44 -8.19 5.50 -9.54
CA VAL A 44 -9.06 6.34 -8.72
C VAL A 44 -8.40 7.71 -8.61
N ILE A 45 -9.05 8.73 -9.17
CA ILE A 45 -8.63 10.12 -9.10
C ILE A 45 -9.51 10.82 -8.07
N VAL A 46 -8.89 11.34 -7.03
CA VAL A 46 -9.56 11.99 -5.92
C VAL A 46 -9.22 13.47 -5.96
N THR A 47 -10.23 14.32 -6.13
CA THR A 47 -10.08 15.78 -6.05
C THR A 47 -10.49 16.21 -4.65
N THR A 48 -9.57 16.80 -3.91
CA THR A 48 -9.82 17.31 -2.56
C THR A 48 -10.27 18.76 -2.62
N SER A 49 -11.37 19.05 -1.92
CA SER A 49 -11.96 20.40 -1.92
C SER A 49 -11.04 21.43 -1.29
N CYS A 50 -11.12 22.67 -1.78
CA CYS A 50 -10.49 23.83 -1.14
C CYS A 50 -11.08 24.19 0.24
N PHE A 51 -12.19 23.56 0.64
CA PHE A 51 -12.74 23.68 2.00
C PHE A 51 -12.23 22.60 2.96
N SER A 52 -11.43 21.64 2.47
CA SER A 52 -10.79 20.62 3.28
C SER A 52 -9.73 21.23 4.22
N PRO A 53 -9.34 20.54 5.33
CA PRO A 53 -8.11 20.84 6.04
C PRO A 53 -6.90 20.86 5.11
N ASP A 54 -5.82 21.52 5.50
CA ASP A 54 -4.61 21.69 4.67
C ASP A 54 -4.07 20.35 4.13
N TRP A 55 -4.14 19.30 4.95
CA TRP A 55 -3.83 17.93 4.60
C TRP A 55 -4.54 16.97 5.58
N SER A 56 -4.79 15.73 5.16
CA SER A 56 -5.38 14.69 6.02
C SER A 56 -4.47 13.46 6.07
N ARG A 57 -4.15 12.97 7.27
CA ARG A 57 -3.47 11.68 7.48
C ARG A 57 -4.43 10.53 7.74
N ASP A 58 -5.71 10.82 7.72
CA ASP A 58 -6.70 9.84 8.07
C ASP A 58 -6.62 8.66 7.11
N GLN A 59 -6.86 7.47 7.63
CA GLN A 59 -6.91 6.28 6.79
C GLN A 59 -8.19 6.35 5.97
N VAL A 60 -8.03 6.28 4.64
CA VAL A 60 -9.13 6.30 3.70
C VAL A 60 -9.21 4.94 3.02
N THR A 61 -10.30 4.24 3.24
CA THR A 61 -10.69 3.03 2.52
C THR A 61 -11.74 3.42 1.47
N ILE A 62 -11.62 2.86 0.26
CA ILE A 62 -12.60 3.08 -0.80
C ILE A 62 -13.20 1.74 -1.24
N ALA A 63 -14.50 1.72 -1.48
CA ALA A 63 -15.20 0.60 -2.07
C ALA A 63 -15.87 1.03 -3.38
N LEU A 64 -15.67 0.24 -4.43
CA LEU A 64 -16.26 0.42 -5.76
C LEU A 64 -17.28 -0.70 -5.99
N GLY A 65 -18.41 -0.39 -6.63
CA GLY A 65 -19.39 -1.42 -6.98
C GLY A 65 -20.06 -1.21 -8.34
N ASP A 66 -20.53 -2.31 -8.91
CA ASP A 66 -21.32 -2.34 -10.16
C ASP A 66 -22.74 -2.84 -9.92
N ALA A 67 -23.57 -2.83 -10.97
CA ALA A 67 -24.98 -3.22 -10.87
C ALA A 67 -25.21 -4.73 -10.65
N ASP A 68 -24.17 -5.56 -10.75
CA ASP A 68 -24.25 -7.02 -10.62
C ASP A 68 -23.83 -7.49 -9.21
N ASP A 69 -23.91 -6.61 -8.22
CA ASP A 69 -23.52 -6.85 -6.83
C ASP A 69 -22.03 -7.18 -6.63
N ASN A 70 -21.18 -6.88 -7.62
CA ASN A 70 -19.74 -7.01 -7.45
C ASN A 70 -19.17 -5.80 -6.71
N GLN A 71 -18.20 -6.06 -5.83
CA GLN A 71 -17.55 -5.03 -5.03
C GLN A 71 -16.02 -5.20 -5.01
N VAL A 72 -15.31 -4.08 -5.10
CA VAL A 72 -13.86 -3.99 -4.90
C VAL A 72 -13.59 -3.05 -3.73
N VAL A 73 -12.98 -3.55 -2.66
CA VAL A 73 -12.58 -2.74 -1.51
C VAL A 73 -11.07 -2.55 -1.56
N ALA A 74 -10.62 -1.29 -1.59
CA ALA A 74 -9.21 -0.92 -1.44
C ALA A 74 -8.97 -0.50 0.01
N PRO A 75 -8.24 -1.31 0.80
CA PRO A 75 -8.09 -1.09 2.23
C PRO A 75 -7.57 0.28 2.62
N ARG A 76 -6.56 0.77 1.91
CA ARG A 76 -5.91 2.03 2.22
C ARG A 76 -5.46 2.73 0.96
N LEU A 77 -5.83 4.00 0.84
CA LEU A 77 -5.31 4.92 -0.15
C LEU A 77 -4.18 5.74 0.48
N ASP A 78 -2.94 5.26 0.40
CA ASP A 78 -1.84 5.84 1.18
C ASP A 78 -0.94 6.75 0.37
N LYS A 79 -0.56 6.28 -0.81
CA LYS A 79 0.45 6.92 -1.63
C LYS A 79 -0.09 7.16 -3.02
N PRO A 80 -0.30 8.41 -3.42
CA PRO A 80 -0.67 8.72 -4.79
C PRO A 80 0.47 8.36 -5.74
N LEU A 81 0.14 8.14 -7.01
CA LEU A 81 1.12 7.83 -8.07
C LEU A 81 2.16 8.94 -8.24
N SER A 82 1.79 10.17 -7.94
CA SER A 82 2.68 11.34 -7.94
C SER A 82 3.81 11.26 -6.88
N GLY A 83 3.69 10.35 -5.90
CA GLY A 83 4.51 10.35 -4.69
C GLY A 83 4.08 11.42 -3.68
N GLY A 84 4.71 11.45 -2.51
CA GLY A 84 4.31 12.34 -1.40
C GLY A 84 3.17 11.76 -0.53
N GLY A 85 2.49 12.64 0.21
CA GLY A 85 1.24 12.33 0.92
C GLY A 85 0.04 12.72 0.08
N GLY A 86 -1.06 11.97 0.17
CA GLY A 86 -2.32 12.32 -0.50
C GLY A 86 -3.22 13.22 0.35
N PHE A 87 -4.35 13.62 -0.23
CA PHE A 87 -5.44 14.35 0.43
C PHE A 87 -5.08 15.77 0.89
N GLU A 88 -4.20 16.44 0.16
CA GLU A 88 -3.89 17.86 0.36
C GLU A 88 -5.06 18.75 -0.09
N LYS A 89 -5.26 19.88 0.57
CA LYS A 89 -6.29 20.85 0.19
C LYS A 89 -6.11 21.33 -1.25
N CYS A 90 -7.21 21.45 -2.00
CA CYS A 90 -7.20 21.88 -3.41
C CYS A 90 -6.31 21.01 -4.33
N SER A 91 -6.00 19.77 -3.96
CA SER A 91 -5.18 18.87 -4.77
C SER A 91 -6.02 17.86 -5.55
N SER A 92 -5.37 17.20 -6.51
CA SER A 92 -5.89 15.98 -7.13
C SER A 92 -4.86 14.86 -6.99
N ASP A 93 -5.27 13.76 -6.38
CA ASP A 93 -4.44 12.61 -6.05
C ASP A 93 -4.92 11.37 -6.81
N THR A 94 -4.00 10.72 -7.52
CA THR A 94 -4.30 9.53 -8.31
C THR A 94 -3.80 8.27 -7.60
N PHE A 95 -4.66 7.27 -7.45
CA PHE A 95 -4.37 5.99 -6.81
C PHE A 95 -4.63 4.83 -7.78
N GLN A 96 -3.85 3.75 -7.63
CA GLN A 96 -4.12 2.47 -8.30
C GLN A 96 -4.74 1.49 -7.30
N VAL A 97 -5.88 0.93 -7.68
CA VAL A 97 -6.61 -0.10 -6.93
C VAL A 97 -6.67 -1.36 -7.81
N LYS A 98 -6.61 -2.53 -7.18
CA LYS A 98 -6.77 -3.82 -7.85
C LYS A 98 -7.84 -4.64 -7.15
N GLY A 99 -8.61 -5.40 -7.92
CA GLY A 99 -9.61 -6.31 -7.40
C GLY A 99 -10.43 -6.92 -8.52
N LYS A 100 -11.53 -7.58 -8.16
CA LYS A 100 -12.44 -8.20 -9.12
C LYS A 100 -12.86 -7.23 -10.21
N CYS A 101 -12.91 -7.73 -11.44
CA CYS A 101 -13.39 -6.98 -12.59
C CYS A 101 -14.88 -6.60 -12.49
N LEU A 102 -15.15 -5.37 -12.10
CA LEU A 102 -16.42 -4.68 -12.22
C LEU A 102 -16.79 -4.40 -13.69
N ASN A 103 -18.09 -4.49 -13.99
CA ASN A 103 -18.69 -4.10 -15.27
C ASN A 103 -18.82 -2.58 -15.38
N THR A 104 -20.02 -2.04 -15.17
CA THR A 104 -20.26 -0.58 -15.14
C THR A 104 -20.27 -0.11 -13.69
N ILE A 105 -19.21 0.57 -13.28
CA ILE A 105 -19.11 1.16 -11.95
C ILE A 105 -20.24 2.18 -11.77
N CYS A 106 -21.07 1.97 -10.74
CA CYS A 106 -22.22 2.82 -10.45
C CYS A 106 -22.36 3.16 -8.97
N SER A 107 -21.49 2.63 -8.11
CA SER A 107 -21.41 3.03 -6.71
C SER A 107 -19.97 3.23 -6.24
N VAL A 108 -19.80 4.18 -5.32
CA VAL A 108 -18.56 4.39 -4.59
C VAL A 108 -18.88 4.73 -3.14
N TYR A 109 -18.16 4.11 -2.22
CA TYR A 109 -18.22 4.41 -0.80
C TYR A 109 -16.83 4.68 -0.25
N ILE A 110 -16.75 5.62 0.68
CA ILE A 110 -15.54 6.05 1.37
C ILE A 110 -15.74 5.76 2.85
N TYR A 111 -14.73 5.18 3.48
CA TYR A 111 -14.64 5.05 4.93
C TYR A 111 -13.37 5.78 5.40
N ARG A 112 -13.55 6.72 6.32
CA ARG A 112 -12.46 7.52 6.91
C ARG A 112 -12.27 7.12 8.38
N SER A 113 -11.03 6.85 8.77
CA SER A 113 -10.67 6.65 10.18
C SER A 113 -9.52 7.57 10.58
N GLY A 114 -9.75 8.40 11.60
CA GLY A 114 -8.80 9.40 12.06
C GLY A 114 -9.45 10.73 12.41
N THR A 115 -8.64 11.66 12.90
CA THR A 115 -9.10 12.90 13.54
C THR A 115 -8.93 14.15 12.68
N ASP A 116 -8.17 14.09 11.58
CA ASP A 116 -7.82 15.29 10.81
C ASP A 116 -9.04 15.85 10.05
N GLY A 117 -9.96 14.98 9.62
CA GLY A 117 -11.08 15.34 8.75
C GLY A 117 -10.66 15.41 7.29
N TRP A 118 -11.62 15.35 6.38
CA TRP A 118 -11.34 15.40 4.94
C TRP A 118 -12.61 15.68 4.12
N ILE A 119 -12.49 16.56 3.12
CA ILE A 119 -13.59 16.93 2.22
C ILE A 119 -13.19 16.60 0.77
N PRO A 120 -13.58 15.43 0.24
CA PRO A 120 -13.50 15.17 -1.18
C PRO A 120 -14.49 16.07 -1.92
N GLU A 121 -14.02 16.71 -2.98
CA GLU A 121 -14.87 17.35 -3.98
C GLU A 121 -15.49 16.28 -4.86
N THR A 122 -14.64 15.48 -5.52
CA THR A 122 -15.05 14.47 -6.51
C THR A 122 -14.17 13.24 -6.47
N VAL A 123 -14.75 12.08 -6.77
CA VAL A 123 -14.02 10.84 -7.04
C VAL A 123 -14.34 10.40 -8.46
N GLU A 124 -13.30 10.34 -9.30
CA GLU A 124 -13.38 9.82 -10.67
C GLU A 124 -12.68 8.47 -10.75
N ILE A 125 -13.38 7.46 -11.28
CA ILE A 125 -12.87 6.11 -11.37
C ILE A 125 -12.92 5.67 -12.82
N TYR A 126 -11.84 5.05 -13.30
CA TYR A 126 -11.88 4.34 -14.56
C TYR A 126 -11.09 3.03 -14.48
N LYS A 127 -11.64 2.02 -15.12
CA LYS A 127 -10.93 0.78 -15.46
C LYS A 127 -10.21 1.01 -16.78
N GLU A 128 -9.00 0.46 -16.92
CA GLU A 128 -8.25 0.57 -18.18
C GLU A 128 -9.10 0.08 -19.38
N GLY A 129 -9.13 0.88 -20.46
CA GLY A 129 -9.96 0.60 -21.64
C GLY A 129 -11.46 0.88 -21.49
N SER A 130 -11.92 1.40 -20.35
CA SER A 130 -13.33 1.76 -20.09
C SER A 130 -13.52 3.27 -19.93
N LYS A 131 -14.77 3.74 -20.00
CA LYS A 131 -15.11 5.15 -19.70
C LYS A 131 -14.93 5.44 -18.20
N SER A 132 -14.54 6.66 -17.87
CA SER A 132 -14.54 7.11 -16.48
C SER A 132 -15.95 7.40 -15.97
N VAL A 133 -16.14 7.21 -14.67
CA VAL A 133 -17.35 7.54 -13.93
C VAL A 133 -16.96 8.47 -12.79
N LYS A 134 -17.71 9.55 -12.62
CA LYS A 134 -17.43 10.60 -11.65
C LYS A 134 -18.55 10.70 -10.61
N PHE A 135 -18.16 10.83 -9.35
CA PHE A 135 -19.05 10.96 -8.20
C PHE A 135 -18.72 12.22 -7.42
N ASP A 136 -19.74 13.00 -7.05
CA ASP A 136 -19.60 14.24 -6.30
C ASP A 136 -19.93 14.02 -4.81
N PHE A 137 -19.08 14.55 -3.93
CA PHE A 137 -19.21 14.43 -2.47
C PHE A 137 -19.42 15.80 -1.81
N ASN A 138 -18.49 16.74 -2.01
CA ASN A 138 -18.54 18.14 -1.55
C ASN A 138 -18.88 18.35 -0.04
N LYS A 139 -18.69 17.32 0.78
CA LYS A 139 -18.99 17.33 2.22
C LYS A 139 -17.93 16.57 2.99
N ASN A 140 -17.76 16.93 4.27
CA ASN A 140 -16.84 16.23 5.15
C ASN A 140 -17.24 14.77 5.31
N VAL A 141 -16.30 13.85 5.10
CA VAL A 141 -16.50 12.42 5.28
C VAL A 141 -16.64 12.11 6.78
N PRO A 142 -17.77 11.53 7.22
CA PRO A 142 -17.93 11.09 8.61
C PRO A 142 -16.83 10.13 9.04
N GLU A 143 -16.49 10.16 10.33
CA GLU A 143 -15.53 9.21 10.89
C GLU A 143 -16.19 7.84 11.11
N ASN A 144 -15.47 6.77 10.79
CA ASN A 144 -15.80 5.38 11.09
C ASN A 144 -17.17 4.90 10.56
N ILE A 145 -17.68 5.51 9.49
CA ILE A 145 -18.94 5.16 8.82
C ILE A 145 -18.72 5.22 7.31
N TRP A 146 -19.29 4.25 6.57
CA TRP A 146 -19.31 4.29 5.11
C TRP A 146 -20.18 5.45 4.61
N TYR A 147 -19.59 6.30 3.78
CA TYR A 147 -20.23 7.47 3.18
C TYR A 147 -20.00 7.47 1.67
N GLY A 148 -21.06 7.59 0.87
CA GLY A 148 -20.94 7.40 -0.57
C GLY A 148 -22.23 7.58 -1.35
N ASN A 149 -22.12 7.28 -2.63
CA ASN A 149 -23.18 7.46 -3.61
C ASN A 149 -23.39 6.13 -4.34
N ASN A 150 -24.65 5.72 -4.46
CA ASN A 150 -25.05 4.54 -5.22
C ASN A 150 -26.08 4.96 -6.28
N TYR A 151 -25.67 4.87 -7.55
CA TYR A 151 -26.48 5.16 -8.73
C TYR A 151 -26.78 3.91 -9.54
N CYS A 152 -26.54 2.73 -8.98
CA CYS A 152 -26.91 1.47 -9.61
C CYS A 152 -28.44 1.39 -9.68
N ASN A 153 -28.98 0.92 -10.80
CA ASN A 153 -30.44 0.75 -10.96
C ASN A 153 -31.02 -0.28 -9.97
N ASN A 154 -30.16 -1.12 -9.40
CA ASN A 154 -30.50 -2.02 -8.31
C ASN A 154 -30.29 -1.28 -6.99
N THR A 155 -31.38 -0.98 -6.30
CA THR A 155 -31.39 -0.28 -5.01
C THR A 155 -30.79 -1.09 -3.86
N ASP A 156 -30.44 -2.35 -4.11
CA ASP A 156 -30.15 -3.33 -3.08
C ASP A 156 -28.68 -3.41 -2.70
N LEU A 157 -27.77 -2.80 -3.45
CA LEU A 157 -26.36 -2.67 -3.09
C LEU A 157 -26.24 -1.84 -1.80
N PRO A 158 -26.07 -2.49 -0.63
CA PRO A 158 -25.86 -1.77 0.60
C PRO A 158 -24.43 -1.21 0.56
N PRO A 159 -24.10 -0.21 1.40
CA PRO A 159 -22.70 0.04 1.70
C PRO A 159 -22.03 -1.27 2.14
N PRO A 160 -20.71 -1.43 1.92
CA PRO A 160 -19.97 -2.57 2.46
C PRO A 160 -20.33 -2.76 3.94
N SER A 161 -20.44 -4.01 4.41
CA SER A 161 -20.87 -4.24 5.78
C SER A 161 -19.93 -3.53 6.77
N PRO A 162 -20.44 -3.05 7.92
CA PRO A 162 -19.61 -2.38 8.93
C PRO A 162 -18.55 -3.30 9.57
N ASP A 163 -18.59 -4.61 9.29
CA ASP A 163 -17.56 -5.58 9.67
C ASP A 163 -16.43 -5.72 8.63
N PHE A 164 -16.54 -5.02 7.48
CA PHE A 164 -15.51 -4.91 6.44
C PHE A 164 -14.61 -3.64 6.49
N PRO A 165 -14.38 -2.91 7.60
CA PRO A 165 -13.22 -2.05 7.65
C PRO A 165 -11.99 -2.99 7.68
N PRO A 166 -11.05 -2.87 6.74
CA PRO A 166 -9.88 -3.74 6.70
C PRO A 166 -8.91 -3.48 7.85
N PHE A 167 -9.17 -2.44 8.64
CA PHE A 167 -8.50 -2.17 9.89
C PHE A 167 -9.44 -2.52 11.02
N SER A 168 -9.25 -3.70 11.61
CA SER A 168 -9.53 -3.82 13.03
C SER A 168 -8.59 -2.82 13.73
N PRO A 169 -9.09 -1.80 14.46
CA PRO A 169 -8.26 -0.77 15.08
C PRO A 169 -7.26 -1.31 16.14
N SER A 170 -7.23 -2.64 16.34
CA SER A 170 -6.40 -3.33 17.32
C SER A 170 -5.11 -3.95 16.74
N ILE A 171 -4.93 -4.04 15.41
CA ILE A 171 -3.71 -4.61 14.84
C ILE A 171 -2.82 -3.47 14.35
N PRO A 172 -1.78 -3.07 15.12
CA PRO A 172 -0.79 -2.13 14.61
C PRO A 172 -0.16 -2.69 13.33
N PRO A 173 0.16 -1.84 12.34
CA PRO A 173 0.85 -2.30 11.15
C PRO A 173 2.12 -3.06 11.56
N PRO A 174 2.44 -4.19 10.90
CA PRO A 174 3.63 -4.95 11.24
C PRO A 174 4.83 -4.02 11.19
N SER A 175 5.55 -3.91 12.30
CA SER A 175 6.77 -3.11 12.36
C SER A 175 7.71 -3.63 11.26
N PRO A 176 8.30 -2.76 10.42
CA PRO A 176 9.32 -3.22 9.49
C PRO A 176 10.37 -3.99 10.29
N PRO A 177 10.90 -5.11 9.77
CA PRO A 177 11.92 -5.87 10.47
C PRO A 177 13.03 -4.92 10.87
N TYR A 178 13.29 -4.84 12.18
CA TYR A 178 14.38 -4.03 12.70
C TYR A 178 15.68 -4.67 12.22
N PHE A 179 16.29 -4.06 11.21
CA PHE A 179 17.66 -4.36 10.82
C PHE A 179 18.57 -3.53 11.74
N PRO A 180 19.25 -4.14 12.72
CA PRO A 180 20.26 -3.41 13.47
C PRO A 180 21.29 -2.85 12.48
N PRO A 181 21.78 -1.61 12.69
CA PRO A 181 22.82 -1.06 11.83
C PRO A 181 24.00 -2.03 11.79
N GLU A 182 24.42 -2.40 10.58
CA GLU A 182 25.56 -3.28 10.40
C GLU A 182 26.77 -2.64 11.11
N PRO A 183 27.52 -3.42 11.93
CA PRO A 183 28.72 -2.90 12.57
C PRO A 183 29.61 -2.25 11.50
N PRO A 184 30.20 -1.07 11.75
CA PRO A 184 31.08 -0.45 10.79
C PRO A 184 32.20 -1.43 10.43
N SER A 185 32.22 -1.85 9.17
CA SER A 185 33.23 -2.75 8.60
C SER A 185 34.59 -2.07 8.45
N ILE A 186 34.64 -0.75 8.68
CA ILE A 186 35.87 0.03 8.70
C ILE A 186 36.43 0.00 10.12
N PRO A 187 37.60 -0.65 10.35
CA PRO A 187 38.25 -0.60 11.65
C PRO A 187 38.60 0.86 12.00
N PRO A 188 38.52 1.24 13.29
CA PRO A 188 38.90 2.58 13.70
C PRO A 188 40.34 2.88 13.28
N PRO A 189 40.64 4.13 12.88
CA PRO A 189 41.98 4.51 12.50
C PRO A 189 42.96 4.23 13.65
N PRO A 190 44.19 3.80 13.35
CA PRO A 190 45.19 3.57 14.39
C PRO A 190 45.47 4.87 15.16
N PRO A 191 45.75 4.79 16.47
CA PRO A 191 46.08 5.96 17.25
C PRO A 191 47.31 6.68 16.68
N PRO A 192 47.35 8.02 16.73
CA PRO A 192 48.51 8.76 16.25
C PRO A 192 49.76 8.33 17.01
N SER A 193 50.87 8.22 16.27
CA SER A 193 52.18 7.92 16.83
C SER A 193 52.54 8.97 17.89
N PRO A 194 53.14 8.55 19.04
CA PRO A 194 53.55 9.49 20.07
C PRO A 194 54.56 10.49 19.48
N PRO A 195 54.48 11.77 19.85
CA PRO A 195 55.41 12.76 19.35
C PRO A 195 56.83 12.41 19.81
N SER A 196 57.76 12.36 18.86
CA SER A 196 59.19 12.28 19.17
C SER A 196 59.59 13.47 20.02
N ALA A 197 60.12 13.19 21.21
CA ALA A 197 60.73 14.20 22.06
C ALA A 197 61.94 14.82 21.33
N ALA A 198 61.75 16.01 20.76
CA ALA A 198 62.83 16.85 20.27
C ALA A 198 62.98 18.05 21.21
N SER A 199 64.12 18.05 21.89
CA SER A 199 64.63 19.06 22.80
C SER A 199 64.49 20.48 22.21
N GLY A 200 64.03 21.40 23.06
CA GLY A 200 63.73 22.77 22.68
C GLY A 200 64.89 23.58 22.11
N ARG A 201 64.52 24.57 21.30
CA ARG A 201 65.25 25.83 21.15
C ARG A 201 64.27 26.92 20.77
N GLY A 202 64.07 27.87 21.68
CA GLY A 202 63.11 28.95 21.53
C GLY A 202 63.44 29.90 20.39
N SER A 203 62.38 30.47 19.81
CA SER A 203 62.40 31.80 19.20
C SER A 203 60.95 32.25 19.08
N GLY A 204 60.56 33.23 19.89
CA GLY A 204 59.24 33.84 19.83
C GLY A 204 59.05 34.66 18.57
N GLN A 205 57.81 34.72 18.08
CA GLN A 205 57.24 35.95 17.54
C GLN A 205 55.71 35.84 17.49
N SER A 206 55.10 36.85 18.12
CA SER A 206 53.67 37.14 18.18
C SER A 206 53.13 37.48 16.80
N LEU A 207 51.97 36.95 16.41
CA LEU A 207 51.25 37.42 15.24
C LEU A 207 49.76 37.59 15.52
N VAL A 208 49.38 38.85 15.39
CA VAL A 208 48.14 39.55 15.69
C VAL A 208 47.00 39.04 14.81
N VAL A 209 45.83 38.79 15.41
CA VAL A 209 44.57 38.44 14.72
C VAL A 209 44.01 39.70 14.05
N ALA A 210 43.91 39.71 12.71
CA ALA A 210 43.29 40.79 11.95
C ALA A 210 41.85 40.39 11.56
N PHE A 211 40.86 41.13 12.11
CA PHE A 211 39.46 41.10 11.69
C PHE A 211 39.27 42.02 10.48
N ALA A 212 38.75 41.50 9.36
CA ALA A 212 38.37 42.30 8.21
C ALA A 212 36.86 42.63 8.26
N ALA A 213 36.54 43.93 8.34
CA ALA A 213 35.19 44.47 8.22
C ALA A 213 34.90 44.80 6.74
N PHE A 214 33.79 44.30 6.20
CA PHE A 214 33.28 44.66 4.87
C PHE A 214 32.42 45.93 4.97
N VAL A 215 32.82 46.99 4.28
CA VAL A 215 32.04 48.22 4.08
C VAL A 215 31.43 48.16 2.68
N PHE A 216 30.10 48.15 2.58
CA PHE A 216 29.35 48.32 1.33
C PHE A 216 29.24 49.81 0.99
N ALA A 217 29.77 50.21 -0.16
CA ALA A 217 29.56 51.54 -0.73
C ALA A 217 28.42 51.48 -1.77
N PHE A 218 27.34 52.22 -1.51
CA PHE A 218 26.36 52.61 -2.52
C PHE A 218 26.92 53.80 -3.31
N ALA A 219 26.92 53.72 -4.63
CA ALA A 219 27.08 54.88 -5.51
C ALA A 219 25.97 54.88 -6.55
N ALA A 220 25.24 56.00 -6.55
CA ALA A 220 24.14 56.34 -7.43
C ALA A 220 24.61 56.60 -8.86
N VAL A 221 23.73 56.32 -9.83
CA VAL A 221 23.74 57.00 -11.13
C VAL A 221 22.30 57.44 -11.43
N VAL A 222 22.14 58.76 -11.42
CA VAL A 222 21.02 59.51 -12.01
C VAL A 222 21.58 60.15 -13.27
N VAL A 223 20.92 59.93 -14.40
CA VAL A 223 20.52 60.87 -15.48
C VAL A 223 20.02 60.01 -16.65
#